data_AF-A0A429FX54-F1
#
_entry.id   AF-A0A429FX54-F1
#
_cell.length_a   1.000
_cell.length_b   1.000
_cell.length_c   1.000
_cell.angle_alpha   90.00
_cell.angle_beta   90.00
_cell.angle_gamma   90.00
#
_symmetry.space_group_name_H-M   'P 1'
#
loop_
_entity.id
_entity.type
_entity.pdbx_description
1 polymer ?
#
loop_
_entity_poly.entity_id
_entity_poly.type
_entity_poly.pdbx_seq_one_letter_code
_entity_poly.pdbx_strand_id
1 'polypeptide(L)'
;MVTSTRKRKKPEDSVRGIHKRNGIWQDGLAKVMGPELLERWGIAEDAETSRVREIVLLRLNRVLDPFPKAEMPVIVWTAYNLGAASPGEESGVVRRLERLVGEGGVECSVRTCTRRFNDVFLPAVVKSLSAEQSPITDEDLGRASRWLAANIRPDAPRPAAGGLSTAIRRLRAPMEPVLKMFLDGPVHGPADGAGVPLAAKLDNRGEWLCVFTGEGLLAAYRESTGAGWPRIGRWTGRDVVRTAAGRIFPTGILIDPSPVLGAGAGATLPLPPGEIARLAREC
;
A
#
# COMPACT_ATOMS: atom_id res chain seq x y z
N MET A 1 -42.29 3.21 -29.22
CA MET A 1 -41.39 3.86 -28.26
C MET A 1 -41.57 3.19 -26.90
N VAL A 2 -40.63 2.34 -26.50
CA VAL A 2 -40.68 1.70 -25.17
C VAL A 2 -39.76 2.48 -24.25
N THR A 3 -40.32 3.38 -23.45
CA THR A 3 -39.62 4.03 -22.34
C THR A 3 -39.36 2.97 -21.27
N SER A 4 -38.16 2.38 -21.30
CA SER A 4 -37.66 1.52 -20.23
C SER A 4 -37.48 2.38 -18.98
N THR A 5 -38.47 2.33 -18.08
CA THR A 5 -38.35 2.81 -16.71
C THR A 5 -37.42 1.86 -15.95
N ARG A 6 -36.10 1.98 -16.20
CA ARG A 6 -35.10 1.43 -15.28
C ARG A 6 -35.40 2.01 -13.91
N LYS A 7 -35.81 1.15 -12.96
CA LYS A 7 -36.01 1.53 -11.55
C LYS A 7 -34.78 2.32 -11.10
N ARG A 8 -34.98 3.61 -10.84
CA ARG A 8 -33.91 4.49 -10.35
C ARG A 8 -33.45 3.95 -9.00
N LYS A 9 -32.15 3.64 -8.92
CA LYS A 9 -31.53 3.06 -7.73
C LYS A 9 -31.30 4.18 -6.73
N LYS A 10 -31.89 4.04 -5.55
CA LYS A 10 -31.77 5.02 -4.48
C LYS A 10 -30.29 5.30 -4.14
N PRO A 11 -29.87 6.55 -3.91
CA PRO A 11 -28.47 6.89 -3.64
C PRO A 11 -27.89 6.15 -2.43
N GLU A 12 -28.72 5.81 -1.43
CA GLU A 12 -28.30 5.05 -0.26
C GLU A 12 -27.88 3.61 -0.62
N ASP A 13 -28.61 2.97 -1.54
CA ASP A 13 -28.27 1.64 -2.05
C ASP A 13 -27.03 1.68 -2.94
N SER A 14 -26.80 2.82 -3.61
CA SER A 14 -25.61 3.07 -4.41
C SER A 14 -24.35 3.23 -3.58
N VAL A 15 -24.40 3.96 -2.46
CA VAL A 15 -23.29 4.06 -1.50
C VAL A 15 -22.87 2.68 -0.99
N ARG A 16 -23.84 1.81 -0.66
CA ARG A 16 -23.58 0.41 -0.25
C ARG A 16 -22.97 -0.45 -1.36
N GLY A 17 -22.97 0.03 -2.61
CA GLY A 17 -22.31 -0.62 -3.74
C GLY A 17 -20.81 -0.31 -3.83
N ILE A 18 -20.37 0.86 -3.35
CA ILE A 18 -19.01 1.37 -3.58
C ILE A 18 -17.94 0.48 -2.90
N HIS A 19 -18.22 -0.06 -1.72
CA HIS A 19 -17.27 -0.91 -1.00
C HIS A 19 -17.30 -2.38 -1.44
N LYS A 20 -18.22 -2.78 -2.33
CA LYS A 20 -18.32 -4.17 -2.80
C LYS A 20 -17.20 -4.49 -3.78
N ARG A 21 -16.97 -5.79 -4.03
CA ARG A 21 -15.90 -6.28 -4.91
C ARG A 21 -14.59 -5.57 -4.55
N ASN A 22 -13.92 -4.98 -5.52
CA ASN A 22 -12.66 -4.29 -5.41
C ASN A 22 -12.73 -2.87 -4.78
N GLY A 23 -13.84 -2.51 -4.10
CA GLY A 23 -13.99 -1.21 -3.45
C GLY A 23 -14.00 -0.06 -4.46
N ILE A 24 -13.24 1.00 -4.20
CA ILE A 24 -13.11 2.14 -5.14
C ILE A 24 -12.39 1.75 -6.44
N TRP A 25 -11.67 0.62 -6.45
CA TRP A 25 -10.97 0.13 -7.64
C TRP A 25 -11.86 -0.67 -8.58
N GLN A 26 -13.11 -0.95 -8.22
CA GLN A 26 -14.00 -1.75 -9.05
C GLN A 26 -14.24 -1.12 -10.43
N ASP A 27 -14.30 -1.98 -11.45
CA ASP A 27 -14.65 -1.57 -12.80
C ASP A 27 -16.11 -1.11 -12.87
N GLY A 28 -16.34 -0.01 -13.58
CA GLY A 28 -17.68 0.57 -13.70
C GLY A 28 -18.20 1.18 -12.41
N LEU A 29 -17.33 1.70 -11.53
CA LEU A 29 -17.72 2.40 -10.30
C LEU A 29 -18.81 3.46 -10.53
N ALA A 30 -18.72 4.26 -11.60
CA ALA A 30 -19.75 5.24 -11.96
C ALA A 30 -21.13 4.59 -12.17
N LYS A 31 -21.18 3.41 -12.81
CA LYS A 31 -22.42 2.64 -13.01
C LYS A 31 -22.98 2.12 -11.68
N VAL A 32 -22.11 1.76 -10.74
CA VAL A 32 -22.49 1.27 -9.40
C VAL A 32 -23.12 2.39 -8.56
N MET A 33 -22.57 3.60 -8.68
CA MET A 33 -23.08 4.81 -8.05
C MET A 33 -24.42 5.24 -8.66
N GLY A 34 -24.56 5.13 -9.97
CA GLY A 34 -25.76 5.56 -10.68
C GLY A 34 -25.91 7.08 -10.73
N PRO A 35 -26.80 7.60 -11.59
CA PRO A 35 -26.85 9.02 -11.95
C PRO A 35 -27.15 9.93 -10.75
N GLU A 36 -28.06 9.52 -9.88
CA GLU A 36 -28.48 10.34 -8.73
C GLU A 36 -27.36 10.55 -7.70
N LEU A 37 -26.51 9.54 -7.48
CA LEU A 37 -25.37 9.68 -6.57
C LEU A 37 -24.21 10.45 -7.22
N LEU A 38 -23.99 10.26 -8.53
CA LEU A 38 -23.01 11.04 -9.29
C LEU A 38 -23.35 12.53 -9.21
N GLU A 39 -24.60 12.89 -9.52
CA GLU A 39 -25.11 14.27 -9.44
C GLU A 39 -24.94 14.84 -8.03
N ARG A 40 -25.40 14.12 -6.99
CA ARG A 40 -25.28 14.59 -5.59
C ARG A 40 -23.84 14.81 -5.16
N TRP A 41 -22.88 14.05 -5.68
CA TRP A 41 -21.46 14.22 -5.35
C TRP A 41 -20.72 15.19 -6.27
N GLY A 42 -21.41 15.74 -7.28
CA GLY A 42 -20.83 16.68 -8.25
C GLY A 42 -19.91 15.99 -9.26
N ILE A 43 -20.23 14.76 -9.65
CA ILE A 43 -19.48 13.98 -10.65
C ILE A 43 -20.23 14.04 -11.97
N ALA A 44 -19.57 14.52 -13.02
CA ALA A 44 -20.13 14.51 -14.37
C ALA A 44 -20.42 13.08 -14.84
N GLU A 45 -21.49 12.89 -15.62
CA GLU A 45 -21.91 11.56 -16.09
C GLU A 45 -20.87 10.90 -17.01
N ASP A 46 -20.09 11.70 -17.72
CA ASP A 46 -19.00 11.31 -18.63
C ASP A 46 -17.62 11.37 -17.96
N ALA A 47 -17.54 11.60 -16.64
CA ALA A 47 -16.28 11.68 -15.93
C ALA A 47 -15.44 10.40 -16.09
N GLU A 48 -14.15 10.58 -16.34
CA GLU A 48 -13.21 9.47 -16.39
C GLU A 48 -13.18 8.68 -15.07
N THR A 49 -12.85 7.39 -15.18
CA THR A 49 -12.85 6.49 -14.01
C THR A 49 -11.90 6.97 -12.90
N SER A 50 -10.75 7.55 -13.27
CA SER A 50 -9.80 8.20 -12.35
C SER A 50 -10.47 9.31 -11.54
N ARG A 51 -11.17 10.24 -12.22
CA ARG A 51 -11.85 11.37 -11.62
C ARG A 51 -12.99 10.94 -10.70
N VAL A 52 -13.75 9.91 -11.09
CA VAL A 52 -14.81 9.33 -10.23
C VAL A 52 -14.21 8.83 -8.91
N ARG A 53 -13.07 8.12 -8.96
CA ARG A 53 -12.38 7.61 -7.76
C ARG A 53 -11.86 8.74 -6.87
N GLU A 54 -11.28 9.77 -7.46
CA GLU A 54 -10.80 10.96 -6.73
C GLU A 54 -11.92 11.62 -5.93
N ILE A 55 -13.06 11.87 -6.58
CA ILE A 55 -14.21 12.51 -5.92
C ILE A 55 -14.80 11.60 -4.84
N VAL A 56 -14.97 10.31 -5.12
CA VAL A 56 -15.45 9.33 -4.14
C VAL A 56 -14.56 9.31 -2.90
N LEU A 57 -13.24 9.26 -3.08
CA LEU A 57 -12.27 9.31 -1.98
C LEU A 57 -12.46 10.58 -1.16
N LEU A 58 -12.51 11.75 -1.79
CA LEU A 58 -12.66 13.04 -1.09
C LEU A 58 -13.96 13.14 -0.31
N ARG A 59 -15.08 12.67 -0.90
CA ARG A 59 -16.39 12.64 -0.24
C ARG A 59 -16.38 11.74 0.98
N LEU A 60 -15.81 10.54 0.87
CA LEU A 60 -15.67 9.61 1.98
C LEU A 60 -14.72 10.13 3.07
N ASN A 61 -13.63 10.81 2.68
CA ASN A 61 -12.69 11.39 3.64
C ASN A 61 -13.36 12.48 4.48
N ARG A 62 -14.13 13.38 3.86
CA ARG A 62 -14.86 14.43 4.58
C ARG A 62 -15.88 13.87 5.58
N VAL A 63 -16.51 12.73 5.27
CA VAL A 63 -17.41 12.04 6.21
C VAL A 63 -16.62 11.38 7.34
N LEU A 64 -15.39 10.96 7.08
CA LEU A 64 -14.51 10.30 8.03
C LEU A 64 -13.81 11.27 9.00
N ASP A 65 -13.50 12.49 8.57
CA ASP A 65 -12.77 13.50 9.37
C ASP A 65 -13.32 13.72 10.79
N PRO A 66 -14.65 13.74 11.04
CA PRO A 66 -15.20 13.94 12.38
C PRO A 66 -15.05 12.74 13.32
N PHE A 67 -14.59 11.57 12.84
CA PHE A 67 -14.47 10.37 13.66
C PHE A 67 -13.17 10.39 14.48
N PRO A 68 -13.24 10.47 15.83
CA PRO A 68 -12.07 10.73 16.68
C PRO A 68 -11.15 9.51 16.90
N LYS A 69 -11.58 8.32 16.50
CA LYS A 69 -10.85 7.07 16.77
C LYS A 69 -9.85 6.80 15.66
N ALA A 70 -8.58 6.65 16.01
CA ALA A 70 -7.49 6.39 15.07
C ALA A 70 -7.70 5.10 14.24
N GLU A 71 -8.44 4.11 14.74
CA GLU A 71 -8.70 2.90 13.97
C GLU A 71 -9.82 3.07 12.92
N MET A 72 -10.66 4.12 13.04
CA MET A 72 -11.78 4.30 12.12
C MET A 72 -11.31 4.54 10.67
N PRO A 73 -10.33 5.43 10.41
CA PRO A 73 -9.75 5.57 9.07
C PRO A 73 -9.14 4.26 8.53
N VAL A 74 -8.45 3.50 9.39
CA VAL A 74 -7.84 2.22 9.01
C VAL A 74 -8.91 1.23 8.55
N ILE A 75 -10.01 1.09 9.30
CA ILE A 75 -11.12 0.20 8.99
C ILE A 75 -11.84 0.63 7.71
N VAL A 76 -12.16 1.93 7.59
CA VAL A 76 -12.92 2.48 6.45
C VAL A 76 -12.14 2.33 5.16
N TRP A 77 -10.88 2.77 5.13
CA TRP A 77 -10.08 2.68 3.90
C TRP A 77 -9.78 1.23 3.51
N THR A 78 -9.60 0.33 4.48
CA THR A 78 -9.53 -1.11 4.20
C THR A 78 -10.82 -1.64 3.59
N ALA A 79 -11.98 -1.24 4.11
CA ALA A 79 -13.27 -1.66 3.55
C ALA A 79 -13.46 -1.19 2.10
N TYR A 80 -12.94 0.00 1.76
CA TYR A 80 -12.94 0.55 0.41
C TYR A 80 -11.76 0.11 -0.48
N ASN A 81 -10.92 -0.80 0.01
CA ASN A 81 -9.73 -1.33 -0.67
C ASN A 81 -8.65 -0.27 -0.99
N LEU A 82 -8.51 0.77 -0.16
CA LEU A 82 -7.46 1.78 -0.27
C LEU A 82 -6.39 1.55 0.80
N GLY A 83 -5.12 1.46 0.36
CA GLY A 83 -3.99 1.18 1.26
C GLY A 83 -4.10 -0.16 1.99
N ALA A 84 -4.85 -1.10 1.42
CA ALA A 84 -4.94 -2.49 1.83
C ALA A 84 -4.84 -3.33 0.56
N ALA A 85 -3.88 -4.27 0.50
CA ALA A 85 -3.63 -5.16 -0.64
C ALA A 85 -3.42 -4.44 -2.01
N SER A 86 -3.18 -5.23 -3.06
CA SER A 86 -3.03 -4.71 -4.43
C SER A 86 -4.39 -4.24 -4.98
N PRO A 87 -4.46 -3.09 -5.67
CA PRO A 87 -5.68 -2.58 -6.31
C PRO A 87 -6.36 -3.54 -7.31
N GLY A 88 -5.72 -4.65 -7.70
CA GLY A 88 -6.29 -5.67 -8.60
C GLY A 88 -6.83 -6.92 -7.89
N GLU A 89 -6.67 -7.04 -6.57
CA GLU A 89 -7.15 -8.22 -5.83
C GLU A 89 -8.64 -8.07 -5.48
N GLU A 90 -9.51 -8.77 -6.20
CA GLU A 90 -10.93 -8.82 -5.84
C GLU A 90 -11.14 -9.57 -4.53
N SER A 91 -11.54 -8.84 -3.49
CA SER A 91 -11.84 -9.39 -2.17
C SER A 91 -13.14 -8.79 -1.65
N GLY A 92 -13.88 -9.51 -0.81
CA GLY A 92 -15.05 -8.93 -0.14
C GLY A 92 -14.62 -8.05 1.05
N VAL A 93 -15.50 -7.13 1.50
CA VAL A 93 -15.22 -6.30 2.70
C VAL A 93 -14.85 -7.17 3.90
N VAL A 94 -15.61 -8.24 4.15
CA VAL A 94 -15.37 -9.13 5.30
C VAL A 94 -13.95 -9.72 5.23
N ARG A 95 -13.55 -10.27 4.08
CA ARG A 95 -12.22 -10.84 3.88
C ARG A 95 -11.09 -9.80 4.02
N ARG A 96 -11.31 -8.56 3.56
CA ARG A 96 -10.35 -7.46 3.79
C ARG A 96 -10.22 -7.10 5.26
N LEU A 97 -11.32 -7.08 6.01
CA LEU A 97 -11.30 -6.81 7.45
C LEU A 97 -10.72 -7.98 8.26
N GLU A 98 -10.96 -9.23 7.85
CA GLU A 98 -10.33 -10.42 8.43
C GLU A 98 -8.80 -10.35 8.28
N ARG A 99 -8.32 -10.00 7.08
CA ARG A 99 -6.89 -9.80 6.82
C ARG A 99 -6.29 -8.70 7.69
N LEU A 100 -6.95 -7.53 7.76
CA LEU A 100 -6.52 -6.41 8.60
C LEU A 100 -6.33 -6.82 10.06
N VAL A 101 -7.27 -7.59 10.62
CA VAL A 101 -7.20 -8.06 12.01
C VAL A 101 -6.15 -9.16 12.17
N GLY A 102 -6.09 -10.12 11.24
CA GLY A 102 -5.09 -11.20 11.27
C GLY A 102 -3.65 -10.71 11.18
N GLU A 103 -3.42 -9.59 10.49
CA GLU A 103 -2.11 -8.93 10.37
C GLU A 103 -1.81 -7.96 11.54
N GLY A 104 -2.74 -7.79 12.49
CA GLY A 104 -2.56 -6.89 13.63
C GLY A 104 -2.63 -5.40 13.27
N GLY A 105 -3.28 -5.04 12.16
CA GLY A 105 -3.43 -3.65 11.72
C GLY A 105 -4.37 -2.80 12.60
N VAL A 106 -5.18 -3.46 13.44
CA VAL A 106 -6.02 -2.85 14.49
C VAL A 106 -6.13 -3.80 15.69
N GLU A 107 -6.33 -3.26 16.88
CA GLU A 107 -6.43 -4.05 18.13
C GLU A 107 -7.81 -4.70 18.34
N CYS A 108 -8.82 -4.34 17.55
CA CYS A 108 -10.18 -4.84 17.72
C CYS A 108 -10.53 -6.03 16.84
N SER A 109 -11.50 -6.83 17.27
CA SER A 109 -11.98 -8.01 16.53
C SER A 109 -12.63 -7.68 15.18
N VAL A 110 -12.65 -8.65 14.26
CA VAL A 110 -13.33 -8.53 12.95
C VAL A 110 -14.78 -8.11 13.10
N ARG A 111 -15.51 -8.68 14.07
CA ARG A 111 -16.90 -8.29 14.39
C ARG A 111 -17.00 -6.81 14.73
N THR A 112 -16.04 -6.28 15.49
CA THR A 112 -16.01 -4.86 15.87
C THR A 112 -15.71 -3.97 14.66
N CYS A 113 -14.76 -4.36 13.80
CA CYS A 113 -14.46 -3.66 12.55
C CYS A 113 -15.71 -3.59 11.65
N THR A 114 -16.35 -4.74 11.41
CA THR A 114 -17.56 -4.84 10.59
C THR A 114 -18.70 -3.98 11.14
N ARG A 115 -18.91 -3.99 12.46
CA ARG A 115 -19.92 -3.15 13.12
C ARG A 115 -19.63 -1.66 12.96
N ARG A 116 -18.39 -1.24 13.22
CA ARG A 116 -17.96 0.17 13.05
C ARG A 116 -18.16 0.64 11.61
N PHE A 117 -17.84 -0.21 10.64
CA PHE A 117 -18.05 0.12 9.23
C PHE A 117 -19.54 0.17 8.84
N ASN A 118 -20.29 -0.92 9.07
CA ASN A 118 -21.66 -1.06 8.57
C ASN A 118 -22.70 -0.26 9.36
N ASP A 119 -22.52 -0.16 10.68
CA ASP A 119 -23.56 0.37 11.58
C ASP A 119 -23.24 1.80 12.05
N VAL A 120 -22.03 2.30 11.79
CA VAL A 120 -21.61 3.66 12.19
C VAL A 120 -21.18 4.49 10.98
N PHE A 121 -20.18 4.05 10.23
CA PHE A 121 -19.65 4.85 9.11
C PHE A 121 -20.61 4.90 7.92
N LEU A 122 -21.13 3.77 7.44
CA LEU A 122 -22.06 3.77 6.29
C LEU A 122 -23.32 4.62 6.54
N PRO A 123 -23.98 4.56 7.71
CA PRO A 123 -25.08 5.47 8.03
C PRO A 123 -24.67 6.95 8.02
N ALA A 124 -23.44 7.28 8.43
CA ALA A 124 -22.94 8.65 8.36
C ALA A 124 -22.76 9.13 6.90
N VAL A 125 -22.28 8.27 6.00
CA VAL A 125 -22.21 8.58 4.55
C VAL A 125 -23.60 8.77 3.96
N VAL A 126 -24.55 7.92 4.34
CA VAL A 126 -25.95 8.08 3.90
C VAL A 126 -26.53 9.39 4.40
N LYS A 127 -26.32 9.73 5.68
CA LYS A 127 -26.78 10.99 6.28
C LYS A 127 -26.15 12.20 5.58
N SER A 128 -24.88 12.12 5.18
CA SER A 128 -24.20 13.22 4.51
C SER A 128 -24.76 13.51 3.11
N LEU A 129 -25.47 12.56 2.47
CA LEU A 129 -26.11 12.79 1.16
C LEU A 129 -27.23 13.83 1.22
N SER A 130 -27.84 14.04 2.39
CA SER A 130 -28.88 15.05 2.59
C SER A 130 -28.32 16.42 2.97
N ALA A 131 -27.03 16.52 3.25
CA ALA A 131 -26.35 17.77 3.55
C ALA A 131 -25.84 18.46 2.29
N GLU A 132 -25.70 19.78 2.35
CA GLU A 132 -25.02 20.53 1.29
C GLU A 132 -23.58 20.05 1.15
N GLN A 133 -23.18 19.77 -0.09
CA GLN A 133 -21.87 19.25 -0.41
C GLN A 133 -20.87 20.38 -0.58
N SER A 134 -19.85 20.45 0.28
CA SER A 134 -18.76 21.41 0.09
C SER A 134 -18.11 21.23 -1.29
N PRO A 135 -17.68 22.32 -1.95
CA PRO A 135 -17.03 22.25 -3.25
C PRO A 135 -15.74 21.43 -3.17
N ILE A 136 -15.39 20.76 -4.26
CA ILE A 136 -14.10 20.07 -4.41
C ILE A 136 -13.22 20.96 -5.28
N THR A 137 -12.03 21.30 -4.77
CA THR A 137 -11.08 22.17 -5.47
C THR A 137 -10.11 21.35 -6.32
N ASP A 138 -9.41 22.00 -7.25
CA ASP A 138 -8.35 21.34 -8.02
C ASP A 138 -7.20 20.87 -7.12
N GLU A 139 -6.94 21.55 -6.00
CA GLU A 139 -5.94 21.12 -5.02
C GLU A 139 -6.36 19.80 -4.34
N ASP A 140 -7.63 19.68 -3.97
CA ASP A 140 -8.21 18.46 -3.40
C ASP A 140 -8.05 17.29 -4.38
N LEU A 141 -8.36 17.52 -5.66
CA LEU A 141 -8.23 16.52 -6.71
C LEU A 141 -6.77 16.12 -6.92
N GLY A 142 -5.85 17.08 -6.96
CA GLY A 142 -4.42 16.80 -7.05
C GLY A 142 -3.90 15.97 -5.85
N ARG A 143 -4.46 16.19 -4.65
CA ARG A 143 -4.15 15.40 -3.45
C ARG A 143 -4.70 13.98 -3.53
N ALA A 144 -5.97 13.84 -3.93
CA ALA A 144 -6.61 12.55 -4.13
C ALA A 144 -5.90 11.71 -5.19
N SER A 145 -5.49 12.34 -6.29
CA SER A 145 -4.75 11.69 -7.37
C SER A 145 -3.43 11.09 -6.87
N ARG A 146 -2.67 11.84 -6.05
CA ARG A 146 -1.44 11.33 -5.43
C ARG A 146 -1.69 10.17 -4.47
N TRP A 147 -2.75 10.23 -3.67
CA TRP A 147 -3.11 9.15 -2.75
C TRP A 147 -3.49 7.88 -3.49
N LEU A 148 -4.28 7.99 -4.55
CA LEU A 148 -4.68 6.86 -5.39
C LEU A 148 -3.49 6.28 -6.15
N ALA A 149 -2.66 7.11 -6.79
CA ALA A 149 -1.49 6.65 -7.53
C ALA A 149 -0.51 5.87 -6.65
N ALA A 150 -0.32 6.29 -5.40
CA ALA A 150 0.52 5.59 -4.43
C ALA A 150 -0.22 4.49 -3.64
N ASN A 151 -1.52 4.30 -3.86
CA ASN A 151 -2.41 3.44 -3.06
C ASN A 151 -2.22 3.65 -1.55
N ILE A 152 -2.18 4.91 -1.11
CA ILE A 152 -2.04 5.29 0.30
C ILE A 152 -3.33 5.88 0.84
N ARG A 153 -3.58 5.65 2.14
CA ARG A 153 -4.73 6.23 2.84
C ARG A 153 -4.52 7.74 3.02
N PRO A 154 -5.59 8.55 2.93
CA PRO A 154 -5.56 9.95 3.34
C PRO A 154 -5.00 10.10 4.74
N ASP A 155 -4.16 11.11 4.93
CA ASP A 155 -3.51 11.47 6.19
C ASP A 155 -2.77 10.33 6.90
N ALA A 156 -2.53 9.21 6.20
CA ALA A 156 -1.46 8.31 6.57
C ALA A 156 -0.19 9.18 6.69
N PRO A 157 0.63 8.99 7.74
CA PRO A 157 1.87 9.74 7.88
C PRO A 157 2.56 9.72 6.52
N ARG A 158 2.74 10.91 5.93
CA ARG A 158 3.52 11.07 4.70
C ARG A 158 4.73 10.18 4.91
N PRO A 159 5.07 9.25 3.99
CA PRO A 159 6.30 8.50 4.14
C PRO A 159 7.39 9.56 4.27
N ALA A 160 7.89 9.76 5.50
CA ALA A 160 8.96 10.68 5.79
C ALA A 160 10.07 10.29 4.82
N ALA A 161 10.65 11.25 4.10
CA ALA A 161 11.59 11.13 2.98
C ALA A 161 12.57 9.93 3.04
N GLY A 162 12.03 8.73 2.88
CA GLY A 162 12.58 7.46 3.41
C GLY A 162 11.70 6.31 2.92
N GLY A 163 11.29 6.44 1.66
CA GLY A 163 10.58 5.44 0.88
C GLY A 163 11.25 4.07 0.97
N LEU A 164 10.44 3.03 0.79
CA LEU A 164 10.81 1.62 0.92
C LEU A 164 11.22 1.16 2.33
N SER A 165 12.13 1.83 3.04
CA SER A 165 12.55 1.44 4.40
C SER A 165 11.40 1.46 5.42
N THR A 166 10.54 2.48 5.34
CA THR A 166 9.36 2.56 6.21
C THR A 166 8.29 1.52 5.84
N ALA A 167 8.20 1.15 4.55
CA ALA A 167 7.28 0.11 4.09
C ALA A 167 7.74 -1.29 4.52
N ILE A 168 9.06 -1.54 4.47
CA ILE A 168 9.71 -2.75 4.99
C ILE A 168 9.47 -2.89 6.49
N ARG A 169 9.69 -1.83 7.28
CA ARG A 169 9.48 -1.84 8.74
C ARG A 169 8.04 -2.15 9.18
N ARG A 170 7.05 -1.90 8.32
CA ARG A 170 5.62 -2.09 8.64
C ARG A 170 5.10 -3.47 8.24
N LEU A 171 5.83 -4.26 7.46
CA LEU A 171 5.34 -5.52 6.88
C LEU A 171 6.23 -6.70 7.28
N ARG A 172 5.63 -7.70 7.94
CA ARG A 172 6.32 -8.91 8.43
C ARG A 172 6.58 -9.97 7.35
N ALA A 173 6.18 -9.73 6.10
CA ALA A 173 6.45 -10.57 4.95
C ALA A 173 6.45 -9.71 3.66
N PRO A 174 7.22 -10.06 2.63
CA PRO A 174 7.22 -9.30 1.39
C PRO A 174 5.88 -9.48 0.66
N MET A 175 5.05 -8.43 0.64
CA MET A 175 3.90 -8.33 -0.27
C MET A 175 4.39 -7.88 -1.65
N GLU A 176 3.77 -8.36 -2.72
CA GLU A 176 4.10 -8.05 -4.13
C GLU A 176 4.32 -6.55 -4.42
N PRO A 177 3.57 -5.60 -3.84
CA PRO A 177 3.83 -4.17 -4.04
C PRO A 177 5.17 -3.68 -3.47
N VAL A 178 5.58 -4.19 -2.30
CA VAL A 178 6.87 -3.82 -1.68
C VAL A 178 8.03 -4.43 -2.45
N LEU A 179 7.86 -5.66 -2.92
CA LEU A 179 8.82 -6.32 -3.80
C LEU A 179 8.98 -5.54 -5.11
N LYS A 180 7.88 -5.09 -5.72
CA LYS A 180 7.94 -4.26 -6.93
C LYS A 180 8.66 -2.93 -6.68
N MET A 181 8.36 -2.25 -5.57
CA MET A 181 9.07 -1.02 -5.18
C MET A 181 10.56 -1.26 -4.94
N PHE A 182 10.95 -2.40 -4.38
CA PHE A 182 12.35 -2.79 -4.23
C PHE A 182 13.01 -3.05 -5.58
N LEU A 183 12.39 -3.87 -6.44
CA LEU A 183 12.94 -4.25 -7.74
C LEU A 183 13.23 -3.03 -8.62
N ASP A 184 12.31 -2.07 -8.65
CA ASP A 184 12.41 -0.88 -9.50
C ASP A 184 13.14 0.29 -8.80
N GLY A 185 13.37 0.19 -7.48
CA GLY A 185 14.00 1.23 -6.67
C GLY A 185 15.53 1.17 -6.65
N PRO A 186 16.21 2.32 -6.45
CA PRO A 186 17.64 2.35 -6.23
C PRO A 186 17.99 1.74 -4.86
N VAL A 187 19.09 0.98 -4.83
CA VAL A 187 19.64 0.39 -3.62
C VAL A 187 21.16 0.58 -3.56
N HIS A 188 21.68 0.62 -2.35
CA HIS A 188 23.09 0.85 -2.05
C HIS A 188 23.65 -0.31 -1.25
N GLY A 189 24.92 -0.66 -1.42
CA GLY A 189 25.51 -1.76 -0.66
C GLY A 189 27.02 -1.91 -0.88
N PRO A 190 27.67 -2.82 -0.14
CA PRO A 190 29.08 -3.10 -0.31
C PRO A 190 29.35 -3.70 -1.69
N ALA A 191 30.39 -3.21 -2.34
CA ALA A 191 30.82 -3.66 -3.67
C ALA A 191 32.29 -4.08 -3.68
N ASP A 192 32.63 -5.00 -4.57
CA ASP A 192 34.02 -5.38 -4.84
C ASP A 192 34.74 -4.36 -5.73
N GLY A 193 35.99 -4.66 -6.09
CA GLY A 193 36.79 -3.81 -6.99
C GLY A 193 36.21 -3.63 -8.39
N ALA A 194 35.35 -4.54 -8.84
CA ALA A 194 34.65 -4.48 -10.12
C ALA A 194 33.27 -3.83 -10.02
N GLY A 195 32.82 -3.43 -8.82
CA GLY A 195 31.50 -2.84 -8.61
C GLY A 195 30.38 -3.87 -8.52
N VAL A 196 30.69 -5.13 -8.20
CA VAL A 196 29.71 -6.21 -7.99
C VAL A 196 29.33 -6.27 -6.51
N PRO A 197 28.04 -6.46 -6.15
CA PRO A 197 27.61 -6.66 -4.77
C PRO A 197 28.40 -7.75 -4.04
N LEU A 198 28.95 -7.39 -2.87
CA LEU A 198 29.66 -8.30 -1.98
C LEU A 198 28.68 -9.13 -1.14
N ALA A 199 28.92 -10.44 -1.11
CA ALA A 199 28.19 -11.35 -0.25
C ALA A 199 28.88 -11.48 1.12
N ALA A 200 28.08 -11.42 2.19
CA ALA A 200 28.48 -11.81 3.52
C ALA A 200 28.12 -13.29 3.75
N LYS A 201 29.02 -14.05 4.37
CA LYS A 201 28.73 -15.41 4.83
C LYS A 201 28.17 -15.34 6.24
N LEU A 202 26.94 -15.80 6.42
CA LEU A 202 26.29 -15.86 7.72
C LEU A 202 26.32 -17.30 8.23
N ASP A 203 27.50 -17.83 8.57
CA ASP A 203 27.73 -19.20 9.06
C ASP A 203 26.75 -20.23 8.43
N ASN A 204 25.88 -20.80 9.25
CA ASN A 204 24.92 -21.86 8.92
C ASN A 204 23.78 -21.38 7.98
N ARG A 205 23.65 -20.07 7.75
CA ARG A 205 22.58 -19.45 6.96
C ARG A 205 23.00 -19.08 5.54
N GLY A 206 24.23 -19.42 5.13
CA GLY A 206 24.69 -19.26 3.75
C GLY A 206 25.09 -17.83 3.37
N GLU A 207 25.09 -17.55 2.08
CA GLU A 207 25.53 -16.26 1.53
C GLU A 207 24.37 -15.25 1.43
N TRP A 208 24.64 -14.00 1.80
CA TRP A 208 23.66 -12.92 1.79
C TRP A 208 24.26 -11.63 1.24
N LEU A 209 23.56 -10.98 0.31
CA LEU A 209 23.86 -9.61 -0.10
C LEU A 209 23.21 -8.64 0.88
N CYS A 210 23.96 -7.65 1.32
CA CYS A 210 23.47 -6.59 2.19
C CYS A 210 23.14 -5.36 1.35
N VAL A 211 21.88 -4.89 1.37
CA VAL A 211 21.48 -3.70 0.60
C VAL A 211 20.65 -2.74 1.45
N PHE A 212 20.75 -1.47 1.11
CA PHE A 212 20.10 -0.36 1.79
C PHE A 212 19.29 0.45 0.79
N THR A 213 18.07 0.80 1.17
CA THR A 213 17.12 1.52 0.32
C THR A 213 17.39 3.02 0.26
N GLY A 214 18.33 3.51 1.08
CA GLY A 214 18.81 4.88 1.06
C GLY A 214 20.26 4.98 1.55
N GLU A 215 20.97 5.96 1.01
CA GLU A 215 22.39 6.21 1.33
C GLU A 215 22.60 6.53 2.82
N GLY A 216 21.68 7.29 3.45
CA GLY A 216 21.74 7.59 4.88
C GLY A 216 21.61 6.34 5.77
N LEU A 217 20.86 5.32 5.34
CA LEU A 217 20.73 4.05 6.08
C LEU A 217 22.02 3.24 6.01
N LEU A 218 22.66 3.21 4.84
CA LEU A 218 23.97 2.60 4.66
C LEU A 218 25.02 3.28 5.54
N ALA A 219 25.05 4.62 5.53
CA ALA A 219 26.00 5.40 6.32
C ALA A 219 25.84 5.11 7.82
N ALA A 220 24.60 5.15 8.34
CA ALA A 220 24.30 4.86 9.73
C ALA A 220 24.65 3.41 10.13
N TYR A 221 24.37 2.43 9.26
CA TYR A 221 24.73 1.04 9.49
C TYR A 221 26.25 0.87 9.57
N ARG A 222 26.99 1.48 8.63
CA ARG A 222 28.45 1.39 8.57
C ARG A 222 29.10 2.03 9.79
N GLU A 223 28.62 3.19 10.21
CA GLU A 223 29.08 3.88 11.42
C GLU A 223 28.85 3.00 12.67
N SER A 224 27.67 2.41 12.77
CA SER A 224 27.28 1.60 13.94
C SER A 224 28.02 0.26 14.02
N THR A 225 28.36 -0.34 12.88
CA THR A 225 29.00 -1.67 12.82
C THR A 225 30.52 -1.62 12.64
N GLY A 226 31.08 -0.46 12.29
CA GLY A 226 32.49 -0.32 11.93
C GLY A 226 32.85 -1.03 10.62
N ALA A 227 31.88 -1.30 9.74
CA ALA A 227 32.11 -2.10 8.54
C ALA A 227 33.15 -1.47 7.58
N GLY A 228 34.25 -2.20 7.36
CA GLY A 228 35.38 -1.79 6.53
C GLY A 228 35.19 -2.07 5.03
N TRP A 229 34.02 -1.76 4.47
CA TRP A 229 33.75 -2.05 3.07
C TRP A 229 34.63 -1.21 2.13
N PRO A 230 35.31 -1.84 1.15
CA PRO A 230 36.29 -1.15 0.31
C PRO A 230 35.63 -0.18 -0.68
N ARG A 231 34.42 -0.52 -1.15
CA ARG A 231 33.61 0.32 -2.04
C ARG A 231 32.13 0.17 -1.72
N ILE A 232 31.38 1.21 -2.05
CA ILE A 232 29.91 1.23 -2.02
C ILE A 232 29.42 1.34 -3.46
N GLY A 233 28.53 0.44 -3.86
CA GLY A 233 27.87 0.45 -5.15
C GLY A 233 26.43 0.95 -5.06
N ARG A 234 25.87 1.30 -6.21
CA ARG A 234 24.47 1.68 -6.40
C ARG A 234 23.90 0.89 -7.59
N TRP A 235 22.76 0.26 -7.37
CA TRP A 235 22.08 -0.56 -8.37
C TRP A 235 20.57 -0.41 -8.26
N THR A 236 19.80 -1.05 -9.13
CA THR A 236 18.38 -1.32 -8.86
C THR A 236 18.22 -2.61 -8.05
N GLY A 237 17.09 -2.79 -7.35
CA GLY A 237 16.81 -4.07 -6.70
C GLY A 237 16.83 -5.25 -7.69
N ARG A 238 16.39 -5.03 -8.94
CA ARG A 238 16.43 -6.01 -10.03
C ARG A 238 17.85 -6.46 -10.36
N ASP A 239 18.81 -5.54 -10.43
CA ASP A 239 20.21 -5.87 -10.69
C ASP A 239 20.81 -6.71 -9.56
N VAL A 240 20.45 -6.41 -8.31
CA VAL A 240 20.90 -7.17 -7.14
C VAL A 240 20.28 -8.57 -7.13
N VAL A 241 19.00 -8.71 -7.48
CA VAL A 241 18.33 -10.03 -7.61
C VAL A 241 19.00 -10.88 -8.69
N ARG A 242 19.25 -10.32 -9.87
CA ARG A 242 19.96 -11.05 -10.94
C ARG A 242 21.37 -11.44 -10.52
N THR A 243 22.08 -10.55 -9.81
CA THR A 243 23.40 -10.85 -9.27
C THR A 243 23.35 -11.99 -8.26
N ALA A 244 22.40 -11.97 -7.31
CA ALA A 244 22.24 -13.02 -6.31
C ALA A 244 21.89 -14.37 -6.95
N ALA A 245 20.98 -14.37 -7.94
CA ALA A 245 20.57 -15.56 -8.67
C ALA A 245 21.69 -16.17 -9.53
N GLY A 246 22.61 -15.33 -10.02
CA GLY A 246 23.77 -15.76 -10.82
C GLY A 246 24.95 -16.28 -10.02
N ARG A 247 24.88 -16.30 -8.67
CA ARG A 247 25.97 -16.83 -7.84
C ARG A 247 25.94 -18.36 -7.79
N ILE A 248 27.12 -18.94 -7.62
CA ILE A 248 27.32 -20.40 -7.51
C ILE A 248 26.63 -20.96 -6.25
N PHE A 249 26.68 -20.22 -5.14
CA PHE A 249 26.01 -20.60 -3.90
C PHE A 249 24.62 -19.95 -3.80
N PRO A 250 23.60 -20.67 -3.26
CA PRO A 250 22.30 -20.08 -2.98
C PRO A 250 22.44 -18.83 -2.10
N THR A 251 22.15 -17.68 -2.68
CA THR A 251 22.41 -16.38 -2.06
C THR A 251 21.10 -15.64 -1.80
N GLY A 252 20.90 -15.20 -0.57
CA GLY A 252 19.78 -14.34 -0.18
C GLY A 252 20.11 -12.85 -0.27
N ILE A 253 19.13 -11.99 -0.04
CA ILE A 253 19.30 -10.54 0.09
C ILE A 253 18.72 -10.08 1.44
N LEU A 254 19.49 -9.31 2.20
CA LEU A 254 19.04 -8.58 3.37
C LEU A 254 18.83 -7.11 3.00
N ILE A 255 17.60 -6.64 3.06
CA ILE A 255 17.25 -5.25 2.78
C ILE A 255 17.09 -4.49 4.09
N ASP A 256 17.79 -3.37 4.21
CA ASP A 256 17.87 -2.52 5.42
C ASP A 256 18.18 -3.34 6.70
N PRO A 257 19.29 -4.09 6.74
CA PRO A 257 19.66 -4.84 7.93
C PRO A 257 19.84 -3.93 9.15
N SER A 258 19.42 -4.41 10.32
CA SER A 258 19.66 -3.74 11.59
C SER A 258 21.15 -3.83 11.97
N PRO A 259 21.77 -2.74 12.42
CA PRO A 259 23.15 -2.77 12.92
C PRO A 259 23.26 -3.39 14.33
N VAL A 260 22.14 -3.59 15.03
CA VAL A 260 22.11 -4.09 16.41
C VAL A 260 21.98 -5.61 16.43
N LEU A 261 22.96 -6.30 17.02
CA LEU A 261 22.91 -7.75 17.19
C LEU A 261 21.72 -8.15 18.09
N GLY A 262 20.93 -9.13 17.64
CA GLY A 262 19.79 -9.66 18.39
C GLY A 262 18.54 -8.76 18.44
N ALA A 263 18.56 -7.58 17.82
CA ALA A 263 17.44 -6.64 17.79
C ALA A 263 17.20 -6.06 16.39
N GLY A 264 15.99 -5.58 16.11
CA GLY A 264 15.68 -4.93 14.84
C GLY A 264 15.39 -5.88 13.67
N ALA A 265 15.12 -7.16 13.94
CA ALA A 265 14.62 -8.11 12.91
C ALA A 265 13.33 -7.62 12.22
N GLY A 266 12.53 -6.80 12.91
CA GLY A 266 11.34 -6.16 12.32
C GLY A 266 11.63 -4.99 11.37
N ALA A 267 12.88 -4.52 11.29
CA ALA A 267 13.30 -3.45 10.37
C ALA A 267 14.04 -3.95 9.14
N THR A 268 14.37 -5.24 9.11
CA THR A 268 15.11 -5.91 8.04
C THR A 268 14.16 -6.78 7.23
N LEU A 269 14.15 -6.64 5.90
CA LEU A 269 13.42 -7.54 5.03
C LEU A 269 14.38 -8.60 4.48
N PRO A 270 14.28 -9.87 4.91
CA PRO A 270 15.03 -10.95 4.31
C PRO A 270 14.32 -11.48 3.06
N LEU A 271 15.05 -11.55 1.95
CA LEU A 271 14.68 -12.31 0.76
C LEU A 271 15.54 -13.57 0.69
N PRO A 272 15.04 -14.74 1.14
CA PRO A 272 15.81 -15.97 1.16
C PRO A 272 16.10 -16.48 -0.26
N PRO A 273 17.09 -17.37 -0.45
CA PRO A 273 17.47 -17.88 -1.79
C PRO A 273 16.31 -18.42 -2.63
N GLY A 274 15.32 -19.09 -2.01
CA GLY A 274 14.13 -19.57 -2.71
C GLY A 274 13.27 -18.44 -3.28
N GLU A 275 13.21 -17.30 -2.59
CA GLU A 275 12.50 -16.09 -3.05
C GLU A 275 13.28 -15.39 -4.16
N ILE A 276 14.61 -15.36 -4.08
CA ILE A 276 15.48 -14.86 -5.15
C ILE A 276 15.28 -15.67 -6.44
N ALA A 277 15.22 -17.00 -6.35
CA ALA A 277 14.97 -17.85 -7.51
C ALA A 277 13.57 -17.63 -8.14
N ARG A 278 12.57 -17.26 -7.33
CA ARG A 278 11.25 -16.85 -7.83
C ARG A 278 11.34 -15.51 -8.56
N LEU A 279 11.87 -14.49 -7.90
CA LEU A 279 11.97 -13.13 -8.42
C LEU A 279 12.83 -13.03 -9.68
N ALA A 280 13.91 -13.80 -9.76
CA ALA A 280 14.79 -13.82 -10.94
C ALA A 280 14.06 -14.27 -12.22
N ARG A 281 13.01 -15.08 -12.12
CA ARG A 281 12.17 -15.48 -13.28
C ARG A 281 11.24 -14.37 -13.75
N GLU A 282 11.01 -13.37 -12.90
CA GLU A 282 10.19 -12.19 -13.17
C GLU A 282 11.06 -10.97 -13.56
N CYS A 283 12.39 -11.13 -13.58
CA CYS A 283 13.38 -10.07 -13.73
C CYS A 283 14.15 -10.07 -15.05
#